data_AF-A0AAE5CQD2-F1
#
_entry.id   AF-A0AAE5CQD2-F1
#
_cell.length_a   1.000
_cell.length_b   1.000
_cell.length_c   1.000
_cell.angle_alpha   90.00
_cell.angle_beta   90.00
_cell.angle_gamma   90.00
#
_symmetry.space_group_name_H-M   'P 1'
#
loop_
_entity.id
_entity.type
_entity.pdbx_description
1 polymer ?
#
loop_
_entity_poly.entity_id
_entity_poly.type
_entity_poly.pdbx_seq_one_letter_code
_entity_poly.pdbx_strand_id
1 'polypeptide(L)'
;MYFGVNGFMIRLGISLNAVIMGEILDAFGYDPNLEVQPASALTGMRFLMTLIPILAMGVALLIFRHYPLEGERLEEIKASLGQR
;
A
#
# COMPACT_ATOMS: atom_id res chain seq x y z
N MET A 1 6.95 9.98 -19.69
CA MET A 1 5.76 10.02 -18.80
C MET A 1 5.76 8.89 -17.76
N TYR A 2 6.00 7.62 -18.13
CA TYR A 2 6.01 6.48 -17.19
C TYR A 2 6.86 6.70 -15.92
N PHE A 3 8.13 7.06 -16.06
CA PHE A 3 9.03 7.25 -14.90
C PHE A 3 8.57 8.37 -13.96
N GLY A 4 7.99 9.45 -14.50
CA GLY A 4 7.47 10.55 -13.69
C GLY A 4 6.25 10.14 -12.86
N VAL A 5 5.32 9.40 -13.49
CA VAL A 5 4.15 8.85 -12.79
C VAL A 5 4.57 7.79 -11.77
N ASN A 6 5.50 6.89 -12.12
CA ASN A 6 6.02 5.89 -11.20
C ASN A 6 6.70 6.53 -9.98
N GLY A 7 7.57 7.52 -10.18
CA GLY A 7 8.20 8.25 -9.09
C GLY A 7 7.20 8.99 -8.20
N PHE A 8 6.18 9.61 -8.80
CA PHE A 8 5.09 10.23 -8.04
C PHE A 8 4.34 9.20 -7.18
N MET A 9 3.99 8.04 -7.74
CA MET A 9 3.27 7.00 -7.00
C MET A 9 4.09 6.41 -5.85
N ILE A 10 5.40 6.21 -6.04
CA ILE A 10 6.30 5.78 -4.96
C ILE A 10 6.30 6.81 -3.83
N ARG A 11 6.46 8.10 -4.18
CA ARG A 11 6.53 9.17 -3.18
C ARG A 11 5.21 9.36 -2.44
N LEU A 12 4.08 9.23 -3.13
CA LEU A 12 2.76 9.21 -2.53
C LEU A 12 2.62 8.05 -1.52
N GLY A 13 3.05 6.84 -1.89
CA GLY A 13 3.04 5.68 -1.00
C GLY A 13 3.87 5.89 0.26
N ILE A 14 5.07 6.45 0.13
CA ILE A 14 5.95 6.77 1.26
C ILE A 14 5.30 7.84 2.17
N SER A 15 4.75 8.91 1.59
CA SER A 15 4.07 9.95 2.37
C SER A 15 2.86 9.43 3.14
N LEU A 16 2.03 8.59 2.50
CA LEU A 16 0.90 7.94 3.17
C LEU A 16 1.36 7.01 4.30
N ASN A 17 2.41 6.23 4.06
CA ASN A 17 2.98 5.35 5.08
C ASN A 17 3.47 6.13 6.31
N ALA A 18 4.19 7.24 6.11
CA ALA A 18 4.69 8.08 7.19
C ALA A 18 3.56 8.67 8.04
N VAL A 19 2.48 9.15 7.41
CA VAL A 19 1.30 9.69 8.10
C VAL A 19 0.62 8.58 8.91
N ILE A 20 0.32 7.44 8.29
CA ILE A 20 -0.34 6.33 8.98
C ILE A 20 0.51 5.83 10.17
N MET A 21 1.82 5.71 9.98
CA MET A 21 2.72 5.29 11.05
C MET A 21 2.71 6.27 12.22
N GLY A 22 2.82 7.58 11.94
CA GLY A 22 2.80 8.62 12.97
C GLY A 22 1.50 8.60 13.78
N GLU A 23 0.36 8.65 13.11
CA GLU A 23 -0.96 8.68 13.75
C GLU A 23 -1.23 7.42 14.59
N ILE A 24 -0.85 6.24 14.10
CA ILE A 24 -1.05 4.98 14.85
C ILE A 24 -0.11 4.91 16.05
N LEU A 25 1.16 5.30 15.91
CA LEU A 25 2.08 5.27 17.05
C LEU A 25 1.62 6.23 18.15
N ASP A 26 1.22 7.45 17.77
CA ASP A 26 0.69 8.44 18.71
C ASP A 26 -0.60 7.96 19.39
N ALA A 27 -1.57 7.46 18.62
CA ALA A 27 -2.84 6.97 19.15
C ALA A 27 -2.69 5.78 20.13
N PHE A 28 -1.63 4.98 19.99
CA PHE A 28 -1.37 3.84 20.87
C PHE A 28 -0.38 4.16 22.01
N GLY A 29 0.02 5.43 22.16
CA GLY A 29 0.84 5.90 23.28
C GLY A 29 2.31 5.52 23.16
N TYR A 30 2.84 5.43 21.95
CA TYR A 30 4.27 5.27 21.73
C TYR A 30 5.04 6.50 22.21
N ASP A 31 6.07 6.31 23.03
CA ASP A 31 6.98 7.39 23.44
C ASP A 31 8.44 6.92 23.28
N PRO A 32 9.23 7.51 22.37
CA PRO A 32 10.60 7.09 22.12
C PRO A 32 11.55 7.24 23.32
N ASN A 33 11.17 7.98 24.37
CA ASN A 33 11.99 8.22 25.56
C ASN A 33 11.79 7.18 26.66
N LEU A 34 10.78 6.30 26.55
CA LEU A 34 10.54 5.25 27.53
C LEU A 34 11.42 4.02 27.26
N GLU A 35 12.12 3.55 28.29
CA GLU A 35 12.87 2.28 28.23
C GLU A 35 11.96 1.08 27.97
N VAL A 36 10.75 1.10 28.55
CA VAL A 36 9.73 0.06 28.38
C VAL A 36 8.45 0.70 27.84
N GLN A 37 8.04 0.27 26.66
CA GLN A 37 6.84 0.76 26.00
C GLN A 37 5.57 0.16 26.62
N PRO A 38 4.44 0.90 26.62
CA PRO A 38 3.16 0.33 27.05
C PRO A 38 2.72 -0.79 26.09
N ALA A 39 1.95 -1.75 26.62
CA ALA A 39 1.41 -2.85 25.81
C ALA A 39 0.52 -2.38 24.64
N SER A 40 -0.09 -1.20 24.77
CA SER A 40 -0.84 -0.55 23.70
C SER A 40 0.06 -0.21 22.51
N ALA A 41 1.26 0.34 22.72
CA ALA A 41 2.20 0.68 21.65
C ALA A 41 2.61 -0.58 20.85
N LEU A 42 2.81 -1.72 21.53
CA LEU A 42 3.07 -3.00 20.85
C LEU A 42 1.88 -3.45 19.98
N THR A 43 0.66 -3.20 20.44
CA THR A 43 -0.56 -3.47 19.66
C THR A 43 -0.62 -2.57 18.42
N GLY A 44 -0.31 -1.27 18.55
CA GLY A 44 -0.21 -0.34 17.43
C GLY A 44 0.81 -0.79 16.37
N MET A 45 2.01 -1.20 16.80
CA MET A 45 3.04 -1.75 15.91
C MET A 45 2.56 -3.01 15.17
N ARG A 46 1.85 -3.92 15.86
CA ARG A 46 1.27 -5.11 15.22
C ARG A 46 0.23 -4.73 14.16
N PHE A 47 -0.60 -3.72 14.40
CA PHE A 47 -1.55 -3.24 13.39
C PHE A 47 -0.85 -2.67 12.16
N LEU A 48 0.23 -1.90 12.34
CA LEU A 48 1.03 -1.38 11.24
C LEU A 48 1.63 -2.49 10.37
N MET A 49 2.02 -3.63 10.97
CA MET A 49 2.62 -4.76 10.25
C MET A 49 1.60 -5.72 9.64
N THR A 50 0.35 -5.70 10.08
CA THR A 50 -0.67 -6.70 9.69
C THR A 50 -1.88 -6.06 9.03
N LEU A 51 -2.68 -5.34 9.81
CA LEU A 51 -3.95 -4.78 9.36
C LEU A 51 -3.75 -3.75 8.24
N ILE A 52 -2.76 -2.86 8.37
CA ILE A 52 -2.51 -1.82 7.35
C ILE A 52 -2.13 -2.44 5.99
N PRO A 53 -1.14 -3.38 5.89
CA PRO A 53 -0.86 -4.10 4.64
C PRO A 53 -2.06 -4.86 4.08
N ILE A 54 -2.86 -5.50 4.93
CA ILE A 54 -4.07 -6.24 4.49
C ILE A 54 -5.08 -5.28 3.83
N LEU A 55 -5.34 -4.13 4.45
CA LEU A 55 -6.24 -3.12 3.90
C LEU A 55 -5.70 -2.53 2.58
N ALA A 56 -4.41 -2.23 2.51
CA ALA A 56 -3.77 -1.76 1.29
C ALA A 56 -3.88 -2.78 0.15
N MET A 57 -3.67 -4.07 0.45
CA MET A 57 -3.87 -5.16 -0.51
C MET A 57 -5.34 -5.26 -0.95
N GLY A 58 -6.29 -5.14 -0.02
CA GLY A 58 -7.72 -5.11 -0.34
C GLY A 58 -8.07 -3.99 -1.32
N VAL A 59 -7.58 -2.78 -1.08
CA VAL A 59 -7.77 -1.63 -1.99
C VAL A 59 -7.13 -1.91 -3.36
N ALA A 60 -5.92 -2.48 -3.40
CA ALA A 60 -5.26 -2.82 -4.66
C ALA A 60 -6.07 -3.83 -5.48
N LEU A 61 -6.61 -4.87 -4.84
CA LEU A 61 -7.47 -5.87 -5.50
C LEU A 61 -8.77 -5.25 -6.01
N LEU A 62 -9.39 -4.34 -5.26
CA LEU A 62 -10.60 -3.63 -5.71
C LEU A 62 -10.33 -2.76 -6.94
N ILE A 63 -9.17 -2.11 -7.00
CA ILE A 63 -8.73 -1.35 -8.18
C ILE A 63 -8.51 -2.29 -9.36
N PHE A 64 -7.79 -3.41 -9.16
CA PHE A 64 -7.52 -4.37 -10.23
C PHE A 64 -8.76 -5.05 -10.78
N ARG A 65 -9.83 -5.20 -9.98
CA ARG A 65 -11.12 -5.69 -10.48
C ARG A 65 -11.71 -4.84 -11.62
N HIS A 66 -11.34 -3.56 -11.71
CA HIS A 66 -11.80 -2.67 -12.77
C HIS A 66 -10.77 -2.53 -13.90
N TYR A 67 -9.64 -3.23 -13.82
CA TYR A 67 -8.59 -3.17 -14.82
C TYR A 67 -8.97 -4.06 -16.01
N PRO A 68 -9.21 -3.51 -17.21
CA PRO A 68 -9.89 -4.22 -18.30
C PRO A 68 -8.97 -5.17 -19.07
N LEU A 69 -7.91 -5.70 -18.44
CA LEU A 69 -6.93 -6.56 -19.07
C LEU A 69 -7.21 -8.03 -18.75
N GLU A 70 -8.39 -8.49 -19.13
CA GLU A 70 -8.86 -9.85 -18.93
C GLU A 70 -9.69 -10.33 -20.14
N GLY A 71 -9.83 -11.66 -20.27
CA GLY A 71 -10.66 -12.28 -21.30
C GLY A 71 -10.26 -11.94 -22.74
N GLU A 72 -11.26 -11.66 -23.57
CA GLU A 72 -11.12 -11.38 -25.01
C GLU A 72 -10.15 -10.23 -25.28
N ARG A 73 -10.21 -9.15 -24.47
CA ARG A 73 -9.33 -7.98 -24.61
C ARG A 73 -7.86 -8.31 -24.37
N LEU A 74 -7.56 -9.26 -23.48
CA LEU A 74 -6.19 -9.73 -23.26
C LEU A 74 -5.68 -10.52 -24.47
N GLU A 75 -6.52 -11.40 -25.05
CA GLU A 75 -6.15 -12.21 -26.22
C GLU A 75 -5.98 -11.34 -27.48
N GLU A 76 -6.84 -10.34 -27.68
CA GLU A 76 -6.68 -9.32 -28.74
C GLU A 76 -5.34 -8.59 -28.63
N ILE A 77 -4.97 -8.14 -27.42
CA ILE A 77 -3.71 -7.44 -27.19
C ILE A 77 -2.52 -8.37 -27.45
N LYS A 78 -2.55 -9.63 -26.99
CA LYS A 78 -1.48 -10.61 -27.26
C LYS A 78 -1.32 -10.87 -28.75
N ALA A 79 -2.43 -11.06 -29.47
CA ALA A 79 -2.41 -11.27 -30.92
C ALA A 79 -1.79 -10.07 -31.66
N SER A 80 -2.10 -8.84 -31.22
CA SER A 80 -1.52 -7.63 -31.81
C SER A 80 -0.02 -7.46 -31.56
N LEU A 81 0.50 -8.00 -30.44
CA LEU A 81 1.92 -7.93 -30.08
C LEU A 81 2.76 -9.03 -30.75
N GLY A 82 2.20 -10.22 -30.95
CA GLY A 82 2.89 -11.35 -31.63
C GLY A 82 2.99 -11.22 -33.15
N GLN A 83 2.34 -10.22 -33.75
CA GLN A 83 2.44 -9.88 -35.18
C GLN A 83 3.59 -8.90 -35.50
N ARG A 84 4.41 -8.55 -34.51
CA ARG A 84 5.63 -7.73 -34.65
C ARG A 84 6.87 -8.58 -34.41
#